data_AF-A0A246SP06-F1
#
_entry.id   AF-A0A246SP06-F1
#
_cell.length_a   1.000
_cell.length_b   1.000
_cell.length_c   1.000
_cell.angle_alpha   90.00
_cell.angle_beta   90.00
_cell.angle_gamma   90.00
#
_symmetry.space_group_name_H-M   'P 1'
#
loop_
_entity.id
_entity.type
_entity.pdbx_description
1 polymer ?
#
loop_
_entity_poly.entity_id
_entity_poly.type
_entity_poly.pdbx_seq_one_letter_code
_entity_poly.pdbx_strand_id
1 'polypeptide(L)'
;MMISFLRIFCALLWRSVLVLALNAVITYWLSRLAGSLLVQTELLVKLRLSLSFLPAGIIFAVLAARVRNADSLLLERRSPLPLARWGQAYLSLAGCAFLIVAISCIAAFVAHTDFWLALRTVLPLPMFLLFWVAVSVWQARSRSVHSGSDDRLSRSA
;
A
#
# COMPACT_ATOMS: atom_id res chain seq x y z
N MET A 1 3.56 -18.30 16.42
CA MET A 1 3.72 -17.79 15.03
C MET A 1 2.44 -17.16 14.47
N MET A 2 1.30 -17.86 14.51
CA MET A 2 0.01 -17.37 13.95
C MET A 2 -0.47 -16.03 14.53
N ILE A 3 -0.39 -15.84 15.85
CA ILE A 3 -0.86 -14.61 16.52
C ILE A 3 -0.05 -13.38 16.09
N SER A 4 1.27 -13.52 15.93
CA SER A 4 2.13 -12.43 15.46
C SER A 4 1.87 -12.07 14.00
N PHE A 5 1.66 -13.08 13.13
CA PHE A 5 1.26 -12.85 11.75
C PHE A 5 -0.08 -12.11 11.68
N LEU A 6 -1.09 -12.57 12.41
CA LEU A 6 -2.42 -11.96 12.40
C LEU A 6 -2.39 -10.51 12.88
N ARG A 7 -1.61 -10.21 13.94
CA ARG A 7 -1.46 -8.85 14.46
C ARG A 7 -0.75 -7.92 13.46
N ILE A 8 0.24 -8.42 12.73
CA ILE A 8 0.94 -7.67 11.67
C ILE A 8 0.01 -7.43 10.47
N PHE A 9 -0.69 -8.48 10.03
CA PHE A 9 -1.66 -8.41 8.94
C PHE A 9 -2.80 -7.44 9.26
N CYS A 10 -3.43 -7.54 10.44
CA CYS A 10 -4.47 -6.60 10.86
C CYS A 10 -3.95 -5.16 10.97
N ALA A 11 -2.73 -4.95 11.47
CA ALA A 11 -2.17 -3.60 11.55
C ALA A 11 -1.89 -3.02 10.15
N LEU A 12 -1.37 -3.84 9.22
CA LEU A 12 -1.17 -3.46 7.82
C LEU A 12 -2.50 -3.16 7.14
N LEU A 13 -3.48 -4.06 7.29
CA LEU A 13 -4.80 -3.95 6.72
C LEU A 13 -5.55 -2.71 7.22
N TRP A 14 -5.52 -2.44 8.53
CA TRP A 14 -6.18 -1.25 9.08
C TRP A 14 -5.55 0.05 8.55
N ARG A 15 -4.22 0.13 8.52
CA ARG A 15 -3.50 1.32 8.04
C ARG A 15 -3.65 1.51 6.53
N SER A 16 -3.66 0.43 5.75
CA SER A 16 -3.87 0.52 4.30
C SER A 16 -5.32 0.90 3.97
N VAL A 17 -6.30 0.35 4.68
CA VAL A 17 -7.72 0.73 4.54
C VAL A 17 -7.93 2.20 4.83
N LEU A 18 -7.29 2.76 5.88
CA LEU A 18 -7.36 4.20 6.16
C LEU A 18 -6.81 5.04 5.00
N VAL A 19 -5.67 4.66 4.43
CA VAL A 19 -5.07 5.37 3.28
C VAL A 19 -5.95 5.23 2.03
N LEU A 20 -6.52 4.05 1.79
CA LEU A 20 -7.44 3.78 0.68
C LEU A 20 -8.75 4.57 0.83
N ALA A 21 -9.30 4.68 2.03
CA ALA A 21 -10.48 5.48 2.32
C ALA A 21 -10.19 6.97 2.09
N LEU A 22 -9.05 7.46 2.57
CA LEU A 22 -8.63 8.84 2.31
C LEU A 22 -8.44 9.10 0.81
N ASN A 23 -7.85 8.14 0.09
CA ASN A 23 -7.69 8.19 -1.35
C ASN A 23 -9.04 8.23 -2.09
N ALA A 24 -10.03 7.46 -1.63
CA ALA A 24 -11.38 7.47 -2.19
C ALA A 24 -12.07 8.83 -1.97
N VAL A 25 -11.92 9.43 -0.78
CA VAL A 25 -12.43 10.77 -0.48
C VAL A 25 -11.76 11.80 -1.39
N ILE A 26 -10.43 11.82 -1.47
CA ILE A 26 -9.68 12.74 -2.34
C ILE A 26 -10.12 12.58 -3.79
N THR A 27 -10.23 11.34 -4.27
CA THR A 27 -10.67 11.03 -5.64
C THR A 27 -12.09 11.53 -5.90
N TYR A 28 -13.00 11.37 -4.94
CA TYR A 28 -14.37 11.83 -5.04
C TYR A 28 -14.44 13.36 -5.17
N TRP A 29 -13.71 14.08 -4.32
CA TRP A 29 -13.60 15.55 -4.42
C TRP A 29 -12.95 15.99 -5.73
N LEU A 30 -11.86 15.32 -6.16
CA LEU A 30 -11.23 15.59 -7.44
C LEU A 30 -12.20 15.37 -8.59
N SER A 31 -12.98 14.27 -8.54
CA SER A 31 -14.00 13.87 -9.52
C SER A 31 -15.08 14.96 -9.66
N ARG A 32 -15.51 15.51 -8.54
CA ARG A 32 -16.50 16.59 -8.49
C ARG A 32 -15.97 17.90 -9.07
N LEU A 33 -14.71 18.26 -8.80
CA LEU A 33 -14.10 19.51 -9.27
C LEU A 33 -13.84 19.52 -10.79
N ALA A 34 -13.25 18.46 -11.35
CA ALA A 34 -12.99 18.44 -12.80
C ALA A 34 -14.22 18.03 -13.65
N GLY A 35 -15.31 17.60 -13.02
CA GLY A 35 -16.60 17.43 -13.70
C GLY A 35 -17.22 18.76 -14.15
N SER A 36 -16.87 19.89 -13.52
CA SER A 36 -17.43 21.21 -13.84
C SER A 36 -16.53 22.07 -14.74
N LEU A 37 -15.30 21.64 -15.06
CA LEU A 37 -14.28 22.49 -15.68
C LEU A 37 -13.71 21.97 -17.02
N LEU A 38 -13.93 20.70 -17.38
CA LEU A 38 -13.27 20.08 -18.55
C LEU A 38 -14.26 19.42 -19.51
N VAL A 39 -14.07 19.68 -20.81
CA VAL A 39 -14.70 18.92 -21.91
C VAL A 39 -14.20 17.47 -21.83
N GLN A 40 -15.13 16.53 -21.60
CA GLN A 40 -14.83 15.13 -21.33
C GLN A 40 -14.61 14.36 -22.64
N THR A 41 -13.36 14.12 -23.00
CA THR A 41 -13.02 13.08 -23.99
C THR A 41 -12.87 11.74 -23.27
N GLU A 42 -13.29 10.63 -23.90
CA GLU A 42 -13.25 9.28 -23.29
C GLU A 42 -11.85 8.93 -22.74
N LEU A 43 -10.80 9.32 -23.45
CA LEU A 43 -9.42 9.08 -23.07
C LEU A 43 -9.02 9.85 -21.81
N LEU A 44 -9.47 11.11 -21.68
CA LEU A 44 -9.22 11.95 -20.50
C LEU A 44 -9.96 11.41 -19.27
N VAL A 45 -11.18 10.89 -19.48
CA VAL A 45 -11.95 10.20 -18.43
C VAL A 45 -11.23 8.93 -17.99
N LYS A 46 -10.81 8.06 -18.92
CA LYS A 46 -10.05 6.85 -18.60
C LYS A 46 -8.75 7.17 -17.86
N LEU A 47 -7.99 8.16 -18.32
CA LEU A 47 -6.71 8.54 -17.71
C LEU A 47 -6.91 9.06 -16.28
N ARG A 48 -7.88 9.96 -16.07
CA ARG A 48 -8.20 10.51 -14.75
C ARG A 48 -8.61 9.43 -13.75
N LEU A 49 -9.42 8.47 -14.20
CA LEU A 49 -9.83 7.34 -13.38
C LEU A 49 -8.65 6.38 -13.13
N SER A 50 -7.73 6.18 -14.08
CA SER A 50 -6.49 5.41 -13.83
C SER A 50 -5.56 6.09 -12.81
N LEU A 51 -5.51 7.43 -12.79
CA LEU A 51 -4.74 8.21 -11.81
C LEU A 51 -5.37 8.26 -10.40
N SER A 52 -6.57 7.71 -10.19
CA SER A 52 -7.24 7.77 -8.89
C SER A 52 -6.49 7.06 -7.76
N PHE A 53 -5.54 6.19 -8.06
CA PHE A 53 -4.70 5.49 -7.07
C PHE A 53 -3.36 6.19 -6.81
N LEU A 54 -3.05 7.24 -7.57
CA LEU A 54 -1.81 8.01 -7.44
C LEU A 54 -1.69 8.74 -6.08
N PRO A 55 -2.77 9.34 -5.52
CA PRO A 55 -2.71 9.94 -4.18
C PRO A 55 -2.39 8.91 -3.09
N ALA A 56 -2.96 7.70 -3.18
CA ALA A 56 -2.62 6.60 -2.26
C ALA A 56 -1.12 6.25 -2.31
N GLY A 57 -0.54 6.15 -3.51
CA GLY A 57 0.89 5.90 -3.69
C GLY A 57 1.76 7.00 -3.06
N ILE A 58 1.38 8.28 -3.24
CA ILE A 58 2.06 9.41 -2.63
C ILE A 58 1.95 9.35 -1.10
N ILE A 59 0.77 9.10 -0.55
CA ILE A 59 0.56 9.00 0.90
C ILE A 59 1.44 7.88 1.48
N PHE A 60 1.48 6.71 0.87
CA PHE A 60 2.36 5.62 1.31
C PHE A 60 3.85 5.98 1.21
N ALA A 61 4.27 6.68 0.16
CA ALA A 61 5.65 7.13 0.01
C ALA A 61 6.03 8.18 1.08
N VAL A 62 5.13 9.11 1.40
CA VAL A 62 5.31 10.11 2.47
C VAL A 62 5.40 9.41 3.82
N LEU A 63 4.54 8.41 4.10
CA LEU A 63 4.63 7.62 5.33
C LEU A 63 5.97 6.87 5.41
N ALA A 64 6.46 6.29 4.30
CA ALA A 64 7.76 5.63 4.27
C ALA A 64 8.92 6.60 4.58
N ALA A 65 8.90 7.80 3.99
CA ALA A 65 9.92 8.83 4.22
C ALA A 65 9.87 9.37 5.66
N ARG A 66 8.66 9.60 6.21
CA ARG A 66 8.47 10.04 7.60
C ARG A 66 8.95 9.00 8.60
N VAL A 67 8.70 7.72 8.35
CA VAL A 67 9.16 6.63 9.23
C VAL A 67 10.67 6.46 9.18
N ARG A 68 11.32 6.79 8.06
CA ARG A 68 12.80 6.76 7.93
C ARG A 68 13.48 7.93 8.65
N ASN A 69 12.82 9.08 8.72
CA ASN A 69 13.37 10.31 9.34
C ASN A 69 12.95 10.52 10.80
N ALA A 70 11.92 9.82 11.29
CA ALA A 70 11.40 10.07 12.62
C ALA A 70 12.07 9.17 13.67
N ASP A 71 12.91 9.78 14.52
CA ASP A 71 13.34 9.29 15.85
C ASP A 71 12.16 9.21 16.85
N SER A 72 11.00 8.71 16.39
CA SER A 72 9.75 8.77 17.13
C SER A 72 9.61 7.58 18.07
N LEU A 73 10.35 7.65 19.17
CA LEU A 73 10.30 6.74 20.33
C LEU A 73 8.86 6.48 20.84
N LEU A 74 7.91 7.40 20.58
CA LEU A 74 6.50 7.26 20.95
C LEU A 74 5.69 6.28 20.07
N LEU A 75 6.03 6.13 18.79
CA LEU A 75 5.40 5.14 17.90
C LEU A 75 5.96 3.73 18.13
N GLU A 76 7.22 3.65 18.56
CA GLU A 76 7.91 2.39 18.86
C GLU A 76 7.29 1.67 20.07
N ARG A 77 6.87 2.42 21.09
CA ARG A 77 6.30 1.89 22.34
C ARG A 77 4.95 1.17 22.18
N ARG A 78 4.22 1.39 21.08
CA ARG A 78 2.87 0.85 20.86
C ARG A 78 2.73 0.00 19.61
N SER A 79 3.76 -0.07 18.77
CA SER A 79 3.67 -0.76 17.49
C SER A 79 4.30 -2.17 17.54
N PRO A 80 3.68 -3.17 16.88
CA PRO A 80 4.13 -4.55 16.95
C PRO A 80 5.44 -4.82 16.18
N LEU A 81 6.01 -3.83 15.49
CA LEU A 81 7.19 -3.93 14.61
C LEU A 81 8.07 -2.68 14.74
N PRO A 82 9.40 -2.81 14.63
CA PRO A 82 10.31 -1.66 14.61
C PRO A 82 10.06 -0.74 13.40
N LEU A 83 10.29 0.57 13.57
CA LEU A 83 9.99 1.59 12.56
C LEU A 83 10.63 1.29 11.20
N ALA A 84 11.88 0.82 11.15
CA ALA A 84 12.56 0.49 9.91
C ALA A 84 11.80 -0.53 9.04
N ARG A 85 11.17 -1.55 9.66
CA ARG A 85 10.37 -2.56 8.94
C ARG A 85 9.04 -1.99 8.45
N TRP A 86 8.47 -1.02 9.16
CA TRP A 86 7.30 -0.27 8.70
C TRP A 86 7.62 0.60 7.50
N GLY A 87 8.77 1.28 7.49
CA GLY A 87 9.22 2.08 6.34
C GLY A 87 9.29 1.25 5.07
N GLN A 88 9.87 0.04 5.16
CA GLN A 88 9.97 -0.87 4.02
C GLN A 88 8.61 -1.44 3.57
N ALA A 89 7.68 -1.68 4.50
CA ALA A 89 6.31 -2.07 4.16
C ALA A 89 5.50 -0.95 3.48
N TYR A 90 5.67 0.29 3.92
CA TYR A 90 5.04 1.44 3.25
C TYR A 90 5.63 1.68 1.87
N LEU A 91 6.95 1.50 1.71
CA LEU A 91 7.60 1.59 0.41
C LEU A 91 7.08 0.52 -0.57
N SER A 92 6.91 -0.72 -0.10
CA SER A 92 6.38 -1.81 -0.93
C SER A 92 4.92 -1.57 -1.31
N LEU A 93 4.09 -1.06 -0.38
CA LEU A 93 2.71 -0.64 -0.66
C LEU A 93 2.63 0.55 -1.62
N ALA A 94 3.54 1.52 -1.51
CA ALA A 94 3.66 2.62 -2.45
C ALA A 94 3.99 2.09 -3.85
N GLY A 95 4.99 1.20 -3.97
CA GLY A 95 5.34 0.53 -5.22
C GLY A 95 4.16 -0.24 -5.82
N CYS A 96 3.40 -0.97 -5.01
CA CYS A 96 2.18 -1.66 -5.44
C CYS A 96 1.14 -0.68 -6.01
N ALA A 97 0.88 0.44 -5.32
CA ALA A 97 -0.05 1.47 -5.79
C ALA A 97 0.42 2.10 -7.11
N PHE A 98 1.71 2.42 -7.25
CA PHE A 98 2.28 2.93 -8.51
C PHE A 98 2.17 1.92 -9.65
N LEU A 99 2.39 0.64 -9.36
CA LEU A 99 2.29 -0.43 -10.35
C LEU A 99 0.83 -0.62 -10.82
N ILE A 100 -0.14 -0.54 -9.92
CA ILE A 100 -1.57 -0.55 -10.27
C ILE A 100 -1.91 0.64 -11.18
N VAL A 101 -1.40 1.83 -10.87
CA VAL A 101 -1.58 3.03 -11.71
C VAL A 101 -0.96 2.82 -13.10
N ALA A 102 0.28 2.32 -13.16
CA ALA A 102 0.97 2.08 -14.42
C ALA A 102 0.21 1.08 -15.30
N ILE A 103 -0.20 -0.06 -14.75
CA ILE A 103 -1.00 -1.07 -15.47
C ILE A 103 -2.34 -0.48 -15.93
N SER A 104 -3.02 0.27 -15.06
CA SER A 104 -4.30 0.90 -15.40
C SER A 104 -4.17 1.99 -16.47
N CYS A 105 -3.05 2.73 -16.51
CA CYS A 105 -2.75 3.70 -17.56
C CYS A 105 -2.44 3.03 -18.90
N ILE A 106 -1.64 1.96 -18.90
CA ILE A 106 -1.35 1.18 -20.11
C ILE A 106 -2.64 0.57 -20.67
N ALA A 107 -3.46 -0.04 -19.79
CA ALA A 107 -4.74 -0.59 -20.19
C ALA A 107 -5.73 0.48 -20.68
N ALA A 108 -5.71 1.68 -20.12
CA ALA A 108 -6.54 2.80 -20.59
C ALA A 108 -6.20 3.22 -22.03
N PHE A 109 -4.94 3.05 -22.44
CA PHE A 109 -4.45 3.42 -23.77
C PHE A 109 -4.66 2.31 -24.79
N VAL A 110 -4.48 1.04 -24.38
CA VAL A 110 -4.43 -0.11 -25.30
C VAL A 110 -5.75 -0.90 -25.36
N ALA A 111 -6.53 -0.93 -24.28
CA ALA A 111 -7.68 -1.82 -24.17
C ALA A 111 -9.04 -1.13 -24.41
N HIS A 112 -10.02 -1.94 -24.85
CA HIS A 112 -11.42 -1.54 -24.91
C HIS A 112 -11.95 -1.16 -23.52
N THR A 113 -12.94 -0.26 -23.50
CA THR A 113 -13.48 0.36 -22.28
C THR A 113 -13.99 -0.68 -21.28
N ASP A 114 -14.62 -1.75 -21.74
CA ASP A 114 -15.16 -2.81 -20.87
C ASP A 114 -14.05 -3.63 -20.20
N PHE A 115 -13.02 -3.98 -20.96
CA PHE A 115 -11.85 -4.69 -20.43
C PHE A 115 -11.08 -3.81 -19.44
N TRP A 116 -10.91 -2.52 -19.76
CA TRP A 116 -10.27 -1.56 -18.86
C TRP A 116 -11.06 -1.40 -17.54
N LEU A 117 -12.39 -1.34 -17.60
CA LEU A 117 -13.25 -1.20 -16.42
C LEU A 117 -13.21 -2.46 -15.53
N ALA A 118 -13.26 -3.64 -16.17
CA ALA A 118 -13.12 -4.93 -15.48
C ALA A 118 -11.73 -5.04 -14.82
N LEU A 119 -10.67 -4.69 -15.54
CA LEU A 119 -9.32 -4.69 -14.99
C LEU A 119 -9.19 -3.71 -13.81
N ARG A 120 -9.74 -2.50 -13.93
CA ARG A 120 -9.64 -1.47 -12.89
C ARG A 120 -10.42 -1.81 -11.62
N THR A 121 -11.51 -2.56 -11.72
CA THR A 121 -12.29 -3.00 -10.55
C THR A 121 -11.69 -4.24 -9.90
N VAL A 122 -11.20 -5.19 -10.70
CA VAL A 122 -10.72 -6.48 -10.21
C VAL A 122 -9.26 -6.44 -9.79
N LEU A 123 -8.38 -5.68 -10.46
CA LEU A 123 -6.92 -5.71 -10.23
C LEU A 123 -6.45 -5.19 -8.85
N PRO A 124 -6.99 -4.07 -8.30
CA PRO A 124 -6.41 -3.46 -7.11
C PRO A 124 -6.51 -4.36 -5.88
N LEU A 125 -7.68 -4.95 -5.67
CA LEU A 125 -8.01 -5.73 -4.48
C LEU A 125 -7.11 -6.97 -4.30
N PRO A 126 -6.94 -7.88 -5.28
CA PRO A 126 -6.04 -9.02 -5.20
C PRO A 126 -4.57 -8.60 -5.14
N MET A 127 -4.18 -7.51 -5.82
CA MET A 127 -2.80 -7.00 -5.72
C MET A 127 -2.47 -6.53 -4.30
N PHE A 128 -3.35 -5.76 -3.68
CA PHE A 128 -3.19 -5.36 -2.28
C PHE A 128 -3.21 -6.57 -1.34
N LEU A 129 -4.08 -7.54 -1.58
CA LEU A 129 -4.19 -8.74 -0.75
C LEU A 129 -2.92 -9.60 -0.81
N LEU A 130 -2.39 -9.83 -2.02
CA LEU A 130 -1.11 -10.51 -2.23
C LEU A 130 0.04 -9.75 -1.54
N PHE A 131 0.09 -8.43 -1.68
CA PHE A 131 1.11 -7.61 -1.02
C PHE A 131 0.99 -7.65 0.52
N TRP A 132 -0.22 -7.57 1.07
CA TRP A 132 -0.45 -7.68 2.51
C TRP A 132 0.03 -9.03 3.04
N VAL A 133 -0.31 -10.12 2.35
CA VAL A 133 0.13 -11.47 2.73
C VAL A 133 1.65 -11.60 2.60
N ALA A 134 2.23 -11.21 1.46
CA ALA A 134 3.67 -11.31 1.21
C ALA A 134 4.50 -10.53 2.25
N VAL A 135 4.12 -9.28 2.52
CA VAL A 135 4.79 -8.44 3.53
C VAL A 135 4.61 -9.02 4.93
N SER A 136 3.42 -9.52 5.27
CA SER A 136 3.16 -10.13 6.59
C SER A 136 3.95 -11.42 6.79
N VAL A 137 4.05 -12.29 5.78
CA VAL A 137 4.85 -13.52 5.81
C VAL A 137 6.33 -13.18 5.92
N TRP A 138 6.82 -12.24 5.12
CA TRP A 138 8.21 -11.81 5.15
C TRP A 138 8.59 -11.26 6.54
N GLN A 139 7.78 -10.36 7.09
CA GLN A 139 8.03 -9.79 8.42
C GLN A 139 7.92 -10.83 9.55
N ALA A 140 7.01 -11.80 9.45
CA ALA A 140 6.90 -12.90 10.40
C ALA A 140 8.14 -13.81 10.36
N ARG A 141 8.64 -14.16 9.16
CA ARG A 141 9.88 -14.94 8.99
C ARG A 141 11.12 -14.20 9.49
N SER A 142 11.27 -12.92 9.21
CA SER A 142 12.40 -12.12 9.69
C SER A 142 12.42 -11.95 11.21
N ARG A 143 11.33 -12.27 11.90
CA ARG A 143 11.27 -12.26 13.38
C ARG A 143 11.69 -13.60 13.98
N SER A 144 11.33 -14.72 13.35
CA SER A 144 11.74 -16.06 13.82
C SER A 144 13.22 -16.34 13.62
N VAL A 145 13.84 -15.79 12.57
CA VAL A 145 15.29 -15.92 12.35
C VAL A 145 16.09 -15.19 13.42
N HIS A 146 15.62 -14.03 13.87
CA HIS A 146 16.34 -13.24 14.88
C HIS A 146 16.27 -13.88 16.27
N SER A 147 15.10 -14.39 16.69
CA SER A 147 14.99 -15.07 17.99
C SER A 147 15.83 -16.36 18.04
N GLY A 148 15.94 -17.09 16.93
CA GLY A 148 16.76 -18.30 16.86
C GLY A 148 18.27 -18.05 16.84
N SER A 149 18.71 -16.80 16.64
CA SER A 149 20.12 -16.41 16.72
C SER A 149 20.52 -16.04 18.15
N ASP A 150 19.65 -15.33 18.87
CA ASP A 150 19.87 -14.99 20.29
C ASP A 150 19.88 -16.25 21.18
N ASP A 151 18.99 -17.22 20.92
CA ASP A 151 18.95 -18.49 21.65
C ASP A 151 20.21 -19.36 21.44
N ARG A 152 20.92 -19.20 20.31
CA ARG A 152 22.18 -19.93 20.08
C ARG A 152 23.34 -19.29 20.81
N LEU A 153 23.39 -17.96 20.85
CA LEU A 153 24.42 -17.21 21.56
C LEU A 153 24.31 -17.38 23.08
N SER A 154 23.07 -17.49 23.61
CA SER A 154 22.86 -17.74 25.04
C SER A 154 23.18 -19.17 25.50
N ARG A 155 23.25 -20.14 24.57
CA ARG A 155 23.59 -21.55 24.87
C ARG A 155 25.08 -21.85 24.71
N SER A 156 25.83 -20.93 24.09
CA SER A 156 27.28 -21.05 23.90
C SER A 156 28.10 -20.28 24.96
N ALA A 157 27.43 -19.62 25.91
CA ALA A 157 28.01 -18.95 27.06
C ALA A 157 27.69 -19.74 28.34
#